data_AF-A0A744EJD7-F1
#
_entry.id   AF-A0A744EJD7-F1
#
_cell.length_a   1.000
_cell.length_b   1.000
_cell.length_c   1.000
_cell.angle_alpha   90.00
_cell.angle_beta   90.00
_cell.angle_gamma   90.00
#
_symmetry.space_group_name_H-M   'P 1'
#
loop_
_entity.id
_entity.type
_entity.pdbx_description
1 polymer ?
#
loop_
_entity_poly.entity_id
_entity_poly.type
_entity_poly.pdbx_seq_one_letter_code
_entity_poly.pdbx_strand_id
1 'polypeptide(L)'
;MFKAQPLPEQKYLVSMFDYQSGGLVWKQRPRSHFATKNAWSTWNSRFAGGLCGSMTKKGYIDVSIDGRLYKAHRVIWVMHFGSIPVGMQIDHINHVKNDNRIENLRLVKPATNQKNRPLYKNNSSGVNGICWNKINKKWDVYIGHGGKLKRIGSFSCKEKAVSARALAESEAGFHSNHGKAFCGVNTLRPEFTYLFLGTPSDKPNTTPVVLRVEANNEQQARSHFLNWNLVFAAQIRTKAPCRLQLMDGGDRFSWIFEQLPDVCTSGVQEVAYV
;
A
#
# COMPACT_ATOMS: atom_id res chain seq x y z
N MET A 1 -10.50 9.88 25.65
CA MET A 1 -9.41 9.03 25.13
C MET A 1 -9.98 7.66 24.79
N PHE A 2 -10.11 7.30 23.50
CA PHE A 2 -10.43 5.92 23.13
C PHE A 2 -9.21 5.05 23.44
N LYS A 3 -9.22 4.35 24.57
CA LYS A 3 -8.20 3.33 24.86
C LYS A 3 -8.39 2.20 23.85
N ALA A 4 -7.42 2.01 22.97
CA ALA A 4 -7.42 0.88 22.07
C ALA A 4 -7.46 -0.40 22.93
N GLN A 5 -8.41 -1.29 22.64
CA GLN A 5 -8.55 -2.54 23.39
C GLN A 5 -7.23 -3.31 23.37
N PRO A 6 -6.83 -3.91 24.51
CA PRO A 6 -5.61 -4.70 24.59
C PRO A 6 -5.74 -5.90 23.64
N LEU A 7 -4.67 -6.14 22.87
CA LEU A 7 -4.59 -7.35 22.06
C LEU A 7 -4.23 -8.54 22.95
N PRO A 8 -4.63 -9.76 22.56
CA PRO A 8 -4.12 -10.97 23.18
C PRO A 8 -2.59 -11.06 23.07
N GLU A 9 -1.98 -11.88 23.94
CA GLU A 9 -0.54 -12.08 23.96
C GLU A 9 -0.02 -12.69 22.65
N GLN A 10 1.24 -12.35 22.31
CA GLN A 10 1.90 -12.83 21.09
C GLN A 10 1.87 -14.34 20.95
N LYS A 11 2.18 -15.09 22.03
CA LYS A 11 2.16 -16.57 22.02
C LYS A 11 0.78 -17.11 21.62
N TYR A 12 -0.28 -16.50 22.14
CA TYR A 12 -1.65 -16.90 21.80
C TYR A 12 -1.97 -16.60 20.32
N LEU A 13 -1.61 -15.42 19.83
CA LEU A 13 -1.83 -15.07 18.41
C LEU A 13 -1.05 -15.98 17.46
N VAL A 14 0.22 -16.27 17.75
CA VAL A 14 1.05 -17.20 16.97
C VAL A 14 0.52 -18.63 17.01
N SER A 15 -0.12 -19.03 18.11
CA SER A 15 -0.80 -20.34 18.18
C SER A 15 -2.05 -20.43 17.29
N MET A 16 -2.69 -19.31 16.98
CA MET A 16 -3.94 -19.27 16.19
C MET A 16 -3.72 -18.99 14.71
N PHE A 17 -2.66 -18.27 14.36
CA PHE A 17 -2.46 -17.73 13.02
C PHE A 17 -1.08 -18.04 12.45
N ASP A 18 -1.03 -18.17 11.13
CA ASP A 18 0.17 -18.00 10.32
C ASP A 18 0.14 -16.66 9.60
N TYR A 19 1.32 -16.07 9.41
CA TYR A 19 1.49 -14.86 8.62
C TYR A 19 1.96 -15.24 7.20
N GLN A 20 1.25 -14.77 6.18
CA GLN A 20 1.61 -15.00 4.78
C GLN A 20 1.37 -13.74 3.96
N SER A 21 2.45 -13.13 3.45
CA SER A 21 2.41 -12.01 2.49
C SER A 21 1.48 -10.84 2.88
N GLY A 22 1.42 -10.49 4.17
CA GLY A 22 0.53 -9.42 4.67
C GLY A 22 -0.89 -9.88 5.05
N GLY A 23 -1.20 -11.16 4.88
CA GLY A 23 -2.41 -11.82 5.35
C GLY A 23 -2.18 -12.61 6.64
N LEU A 24 -3.28 -12.86 7.35
CA LEU A 24 -3.34 -13.84 8.43
C LEU A 24 -4.05 -15.07 7.90
N VAL A 25 -3.53 -16.26 8.20
CA VAL A 25 -4.12 -17.55 7.83
C VAL A 25 -4.44 -18.30 9.11
N TRP A 26 -5.61 -18.93 9.19
CA TRP A 26 -5.98 -19.70 10.37
C TRP A 26 -5.16 -20.98 10.49
N LYS A 27 -4.60 -21.24 11.67
CA LYS A 27 -4.10 -22.56 12.03
C LYS A 27 -5.25 -23.50 12.39
N GLN A 28 -4.98 -24.80 12.33
CA GLN A 28 -5.87 -25.77 12.95
C GLN A 28 -5.96 -25.50 14.46
N ARG A 29 -7.18 -25.36 14.96
CA ARG A 29 -7.41 -25.16 16.40
C ARG A 29 -7.44 -26.49 17.13
N PRO A 30 -6.92 -26.57 18.37
CA PRO A 30 -6.94 -27.80 19.17
C PRO A 30 -8.36 -28.14 19.65
N ARG A 31 -8.58 -29.42 19.96
CA ARG A 31 -9.88 -29.93 20.42
C ARG A 31 -10.36 -29.24 21.71
N SER A 32 -9.46 -28.81 22.59
CA SER A 32 -9.78 -28.16 23.87
C SER A 32 -10.50 -26.82 23.73
N HIS A 33 -10.45 -26.16 22.56
CA HIS A 33 -11.08 -24.86 22.34
C HIS A 33 -12.58 -24.92 22.07
N PHE A 34 -13.15 -26.12 21.93
CA PHE A 34 -14.55 -26.30 21.54
C PHE A 34 -15.27 -27.19 22.55
N ALA A 35 -16.57 -26.98 22.75
CA ALA A 35 -17.37 -27.83 23.63
C ALA A 35 -17.49 -29.26 23.06
N THR A 36 -17.77 -29.39 21.75
CA THR A 36 -18.06 -30.67 21.10
C THR A 36 -17.05 -31.02 19.99
N LYS A 37 -16.89 -32.32 19.72
CA LYS A 37 -16.04 -32.82 18.63
C LYS A 37 -16.54 -32.33 17.26
N ASN A 38 -17.86 -32.28 17.07
CA ASN A 38 -18.46 -31.85 15.81
C ASN A 38 -18.18 -30.36 15.56
N ALA A 39 -18.34 -29.49 16.55
CA ALA A 39 -18.02 -28.06 16.40
C ALA A 39 -16.54 -27.85 16.05
N TRP A 40 -15.63 -28.57 16.71
CA TRP A 40 -14.20 -28.55 16.41
C TRP A 40 -13.89 -28.98 14.97
N SER A 41 -14.41 -30.13 14.55
CA SER A 41 -14.17 -30.67 13.21
C SER A 41 -14.72 -29.74 12.13
N THR A 42 -15.98 -29.29 12.25
CA THR A 42 -16.61 -28.38 11.29
C THR A 42 -15.86 -27.06 11.18
N TRP A 43 -15.39 -26.50 12.29
CA TRP A 43 -14.63 -25.26 12.26
C TRP A 43 -13.30 -25.45 11.52
N ASN A 44 -12.53 -26.49 11.87
CA ASN A 44 -11.24 -26.74 11.23
C ASN A 44 -11.39 -27.03 9.73
N SER A 45 -12.36 -27.85 9.33
CA SER A 45 -12.61 -28.12 7.90
C SER A 45 -13.00 -26.87 7.11
N ARG A 46 -13.66 -25.89 7.73
CA ARG A 46 -14.13 -24.68 7.05
C ARG A 46 -13.11 -23.55 7.02
N PHE A 47 -12.35 -23.37 8.09
CA PHE A 47 -11.55 -22.16 8.30
C PHE A 47 -10.05 -22.40 8.32
N ALA A 48 -9.57 -23.57 8.78
CA ALA A 48 -8.14 -23.80 8.89
C ALA A 48 -7.47 -23.77 7.50
N GLY A 49 -6.31 -23.14 7.41
CA GLY A 49 -5.59 -22.87 6.16
C GLY A 49 -6.19 -21.74 5.31
N GLY A 50 -7.36 -21.21 5.65
CA GLY A 50 -8.00 -20.10 4.95
C GLY A 50 -7.50 -18.73 5.41
N LEU A 51 -7.57 -17.76 4.50
CA LEU A 51 -7.32 -16.34 4.82
C LEU A 51 -8.32 -15.85 5.87
N CYS A 52 -7.79 -15.10 6.83
CA CYS A 52 -8.51 -14.60 7.97
C CYS A 52 -8.83 -13.11 7.83
N GLY A 53 -10.06 -12.78 8.19
CA GLY A 53 -10.54 -11.42 8.34
C GLY A 53 -11.43 -10.95 7.20
N SER A 54 -12.02 -9.78 7.39
CA SER A 54 -12.93 -9.14 6.44
C SER A 54 -12.61 -7.66 6.29
N MET A 55 -12.80 -7.15 5.07
CA MET A 55 -12.53 -5.75 4.79
C MET A 55 -13.68 -4.87 5.30
N THR A 56 -13.32 -3.82 6.04
CA THR A 56 -14.25 -2.80 6.52
C THR A 56 -14.54 -1.76 5.45
N LYS A 57 -15.65 -1.03 5.57
CA LYS A 57 -15.96 0.16 4.73
C LYS A 57 -14.85 1.23 4.73
N LYS A 58 -13.99 1.23 5.75
CA LYS A 58 -12.87 2.18 5.91
C LYS A 58 -11.56 1.71 5.25
N GLY A 59 -11.53 0.49 4.69
CA GLY A 59 -10.38 -0.12 4.00
C GLY A 59 -9.45 -0.95 4.90
N TYR A 60 -9.74 -1.08 6.20
CA TYR A 60 -8.97 -1.96 7.10
C TYR A 60 -9.48 -3.39 7.04
N ILE A 61 -8.61 -4.37 7.27
CA ILE A 61 -9.00 -5.76 7.52
C ILE A 61 -9.21 -5.95 9.02
N ASP A 62 -10.38 -6.48 9.39
CA ASP A 62 -10.73 -6.84 10.76
C ASP A 62 -10.75 -8.35 10.92
N VAL A 63 -10.26 -8.85 12.05
CA VAL A 63 -10.20 -10.25 12.41
C VAL A 63 -10.95 -10.46 13.71
N SER A 64 -11.83 -11.45 13.75
CA SER A 64 -12.52 -11.85 14.97
C SER A 64 -11.68 -12.87 15.74
N ILE A 65 -11.35 -12.54 16.99
CA ILE A 65 -10.65 -13.42 17.94
C ILE A 65 -11.55 -13.53 19.15
N ASP A 66 -12.03 -14.75 19.43
CA ASP A 66 -12.87 -15.08 20.59
C ASP A 66 -14.05 -14.12 20.79
N GLY A 67 -14.74 -13.80 19.69
CA GLY A 67 -15.91 -12.93 19.67
C GLY A 67 -15.62 -11.43 19.64
N ARG A 68 -14.35 -11.02 19.57
CA ARG A 68 -13.94 -9.61 19.52
C ARG A 68 -13.22 -9.27 18.23
N LEU A 69 -13.52 -8.11 17.65
CA LEU A 69 -12.90 -7.63 16.42
C LEU A 69 -11.61 -6.85 16.69
N TYR A 70 -10.53 -7.26 16.02
CA TYR A 70 -9.22 -6.62 16.06
C TYR A 70 -8.78 -6.22 14.64
N LYS A 71 -7.95 -5.18 14.53
CA LYS A 71 -7.37 -4.80 13.23
C LYS A 71 -6.23 -5.76 12.87
N ALA A 72 -6.26 -6.31 11.66
CA ALA A 72 -5.27 -7.29 11.20
C ALA A 72 -3.83 -6.77 11.31
N HIS A 73 -3.56 -5.54 10.88
CA HIS A 73 -2.21 -4.94 11.00
C HIS A 73 -1.68 -4.90 12.44
N ARG A 74 -2.55 -4.76 13.46
CA ARG A 74 -2.13 -4.79 14.87
C ARG A 74 -1.81 -6.21 15.31
N VAL A 75 -2.64 -7.18 14.90
CA VAL A 75 -2.41 -8.60 15.19
C VAL A 75 -1.10 -9.07 14.56
N ILE A 76 -0.89 -8.73 13.28
CA ILE A 76 0.34 -9.00 12.53
C ILE A 76 1.55 -8.39 13.23
N TRP A 77 1.48 -7.10 13.63
CA TRP A 77 2.57 -6.47 14.37
C TRP A 77 2.89 -7.23 15.67
N VAL A 78 1.87 -7.59 16.45
CA VAL A 78 2.09 -8.28 17.73
C VAL A 78 2.67 -9.68 17.53
N MET A 79 2.26 -10.39 16.48
CA MET A 79 2.85 -11.69 16.14
C MET A 79 4.34 -11.61 15.84
N HIS A 80 4.82 -10.54 15.19
CA HIS A 80 6.22 -10.39 14.81
C HIS A 80 7.08 -9.74 15.91
N PHE A 81 6.59 -8.68 16.55
CA PHE A 81 7.39 -7.81 17.42
C PHE A 81 6.92 -7.76 18.87
N GLY A 82 5.81 -8.42 19.21
CA GLY A 82 5.24 -8.38 20.56
C GLY A 82 4.34 -7.16 20.82
N SER A 83 4.16 -6.81 22.08
CA SER A 83 3.13 -5.85 22.49
C SER A 83 3.32 -4.45 21.88
N ILE A 84 2.20 -3.76 21.64
CA ILE A 84 2.20 -2.36 21.19
C ILE A 84 2.20 -1.48 22.45
N PRO A 85 3.24 -0.66 22.68
CA PRO A 85 3.31 0.21 23.85
C PRO A 85 2.13 1.19 23.92
N VAL A 86 1.74 1.57 25.14
CA VAL A 86 0.67 2.54 25.37
C VAL A 86 1.02 3.86 24.69
N GLY A 87 0.05 4.43 23.96
CA GLY A 87 0.23 5.70 23.24
C GLY A 87 0.93 5.57 21.89
N MET A 88 1.29 4.35 21.46
CA MET A 88 1.78 4.07 20.11
C MET A 88 0.68 3.48 19.23
N GLN A 89 0.85 3.61 17.92
CA GLN A 89 -0.03 3.03 16.92
C GLN A 89 0.76 2.52 15.72
N ILE A 90 0.15 1.60 14.98
CA ILE A 90 0.72 1.07 13.75
C ILE A 90 0.27 1.95 12.59
N ASP A 91 1.22 2.44 11.81
CA ASP A 91 1.01 3.25 10.62
C ASP A 91 1.38 2.46 9.36
N HIS A 92 0.59 2.63 8.31
CA HIS A 92 0.83 2.11 6.96
C HIS A 92 1.61 3.16 6.16
N ILE A 93 2.87 2.86 5.86
CA ILE A 93 3.80 3.80 5.21
C ILE A 93 3.22 4.30 3.87
N ASN A 94 2.59 3.41 3.11
CA ASN A 94 1.99 3.68 1.80
C ASN A 94 0.52 4.16 1.82
N HIS A 95 -0.09 4.36 2.99
CA HIS A 95 -1.52 4.74 3.19
C HIS A 95 -2.55 3.67 2.77
N VAL A 96 -2.11 2.51 2.30
CA VAL A 96 -2.96 1.41 1.88
C VAL A 96 -3.27 0.53 3.10
N LYS A 97 -4.47 0.72 3.65
CA LYS A 97 -4.90 0.17 4.95
C LYS A 97 -5.06 -1.36 5.01
N ASN A 98 -5.15 -2.00 3.85
CA ASN A 98 -5.24 -3.46 3.71
C ASN A 98 -3.90 -4.10 3.31
N ASP A 99 -2.86 -3.30 3.01
CA ASP A 99 -1.51 -3.81 2.77
C ASP A 99 -0.77 -3.97 4.09
N ASN A 100 -0.98 -5.10 4.76
CA ASN A 100 -0.40 -5.36 6.07
C ASN A 100 0.93 -6.13 5.98
N ARG A 101 1.68 -5.97 4.88
CA ARG A 101 3.04 -6.49 4.78
C ARG A 101 3.93 -5.82 5.83
N ILE A 102 4.80 -6.59 6.48
CA ILE A 102 5.58 -6.10 7.63
C ILE A 102 6.46 -4.91 7.24
N GLU A 103 7.04 -4.93 6.04
CA GLU A 103 7.85 -3.83 5.50
C GLU A 103 7.06 -2.52 5.29
N ASN A 104 5.72 -2.60 5.23
CA ASN A 104 4.85 -1.43 5.07
C ASN A 104 4.28 -0.92 6.42
N LEU A 105 4.51 -1.64 7.51
CA LEU A 105 4.02 -1.26 8.84
C LEU A 105 5.13 -0.64 9.68
N ARG A 106 4.79 0.36 10.48
CA ARG A 106 5.69 0.94 11.48
C ARG A 106 5.00 1.35 12.76
N LEU A 107 5.70 1.23 13.88
CA LEU A 107 5.25 1.70 15.18
C LEU A 107 5.57 3.20 15.33
N VAL A 108 4.55 4.02 15.50
CA VAL A 108 4.69 5.48 15.59
C VAL A 108 3.80 6.09 16.66
N LYS A 109 4.18 7.30 17.11
CA LYS A 109 3.31 8.15 17.92
C LYS A 109 2.18 8.74 17.03
N PRO A 110 1.00 9.04 17.59
CA PRO A 110 -0.10 9.66 16.87
C PRO A 110 0.28 10.95 16.12
N ALA A 111 1.10 11.79 16.74
CA ALA A 111 1.59 13.03 16.12
C ALA A 111 2.43 12.76 14.86
N THR A 112 3.27 11.71 14.88
CA THR A 112 4.08 11.31 13.72
C THR A 112 3.21 10.75 12.59
N ASN A 113 2.21 9.92 12.91
CA ASN A 113 1.29 9.41 11.89
C ASN A 113 0.49 10.54 11.21
N GLN A 114 0.11 11.60 11.95
CA GLN A 114 -0.55 12.75 11.33
C GLN A 114 0.31 13.43 10.27
N LYS A 115 1.64 13.37 10.41
CA LYS A 115 2.59 13.83 9.37
C LYS A 115 2.69 12.89 8.17
N ASN A 116 2.05 11.73 8.19
CA ASN A 116 1.91 10.79 7.07
C ASN A 116 0.47 10.71 6.57
N ARG A 117 -0.30 11.79 6.68
CA ARG A 117 -1.68 11.80 6.20
C ARG A 117 -1.78 12.04 4.68
N PRO A 118 -2.68 11.34 3.95
CA PRO A 118 -2.98 11.66 2.55
C PRO A 118 -3.67 13.02 2.39
N LEU A 119 -3.72 13.51 1.15
CA LEU A 119 -4.52 14.68 0.80
C LEU A 119 -6.00 14.44 1.09
N TYR A 120 -6.69 15.45 1.61
CA TYR A 120 -8.13 15.38 1.76
C TYR A 120 -8.84 15.45 0.41
N LYS A 121 -9.91 14.66 0.23
CA LYS A 121 -10.68 14.60 -1.01
C LYS A 121 -11.33 15.94 -1.41
N ASN A 122 -11.64 16.78 -0.44
CA ASN A 122 -12.24 18.11 -0.66
C ASN A 122 -11.20 19.24 -0.69
N ASN A 123 -9.91 18.91 -0.77
CA ASN A 123 -8.86 19.92 -0.94
C ASN A 123 -8.93 20.47 -2.37
N SER A 124 -9.26 21.76 -2.50
CA SER A 124 -9.40 22.44 -3.79
C SER A 124 -8.09 22.99 -4.37
N SER A 125 -7.05 23.16 -3.56
CA SER A 125 -5.76 23.67 -4.02
C SER A 125 -4.86 22.57 -4.60
N GLY A 126 -5.15 21.30 -4.28
CA GLY A 126 -4.34 20.14 -4.63
C GLY A 126 -3.16 19.89 -3.69
N VAL A 127 -2.96 20.76 -2.68
CA VAL A 127 -1.82 20.69 -1.76
C VAL A 127 -2.28 21.03 -0.33
N ASN A 128 -1.84 20.26 0.66
CA ASN A 128 -2.19 20.55 2.05
C ASN A 128 -1.64 21.89 2.52
N GLY A 129 -2.44 22.65 3.28
CA GLY A 129 -2.01 23.90 3.90
C GLY A 129 -1.90 25.09 2.93
N ILE A 130 -2.33 24.96 1.67
CA ILE A 130 -2.37 26.07 0.71
C ILE A 130 -3.83 26.40 0.40
N CYS A 131 -4.21 27.68 0.50
CA CYS A 131 -5.53 28.14 0.11
C CYS A 131 -5.47 29.46 -0.69
N TRP A 132 -6.43 29.64 -1.60
CA TRP A 132 -6.57 30.88 -2.36
C TRP A 132 -7.38 31.91 -1.56
N ASN A 133 -6.77 33.06 -1.27
CA ASN A 133 -7.42 34.19 -0.65
C ASN A 133 -8.02 35.10 -1.72
N LYS A 134 -9.35 35.08 -1.85
CA LYS A 134 -10.08 35.84 -2.87
C LYS A 134 -9.95 37.36 -2.69
N ILE A 135 -9.83 37.84 -1.45
CA ILE A 135 -9.75 39.27 -1.12
C ILE A 135 -8.38 39.80 -1.53
N ASN A 136 -7.32 39.15 -1.05
CA ASN A 136 -5.95 39.59 -1.30
C ASN A 136 -5.38 39.13 -2.64
N LYS A 137 -6.12 38.29 -3.39
CA LYS A 137 -5.70 37.62 -4.64
C LYS A 137 -4.33 36.97 -4.51
N LYS A 138 -4.11 36.27 -3.39
CA LYS A 138 -2.85 35.59 -3.04
C LYS A 138 -3.11 34.18 -2.52
N TRP A 139 -2.13 33.31 -2.68
CA TRP A 139 -2.05 31.98 -2.08
C TRP A 139 -1.49 32.09 -0.67
N ASP A 140 -2.34 31.84 0.33
CA ASP A 140 -1.93 31.76 1.72
C ASP A 140 -1.42 30.35 2.03
N VAL A 141 -0.28 30.29 2.73
CA VAL A 141 0.40 29.03 3.07
C VAL A 141 0.48 28.88 4.59
N TYR A 142 0.09 27.71 5.07
CA TYR A 142 0.05 27.36 6.48
C TYR A 142 0.76 26.03 6.73
N ILE A 143 1.28 25.85 7.94
CA ILE A 143 1.78 24.58 8.45
C ILE A 143 1.33 24.31 9.89
N GLY A 144 0.72 23.15 10.09
CA GLY A 144 0.43 22.64 11.43
C GLY A 144 1.61 21.85 11.96
N HIS A 145 2.24 22.29 13.04
CA HIS A 145 3.29 21.53 13.72
C HIS A 145 3.22 21.76 15.24
N GLY A 146 3.41 20.69 16.03
CA GLY A 146 3.35 20.79 17.50
C GLY A 146 1.98 21.24 18.04
N GLY A 147 0.89 20.95 17.32
CA GLY A 147 -0.46 21.37 17.70
C GLY A 147 -0.79 22.83 17.41
N LYS A 148 0.11 23.59 16.79
CA LYS A 148 -0.10 24.99 16.41
C LYS A 148 -0.10 25.14 14.89
N LEU A 149 -0.97 26.02 14.38
CA LEU A 149 -1.00 26.42 12.98
C LEU A 149 -0.14 27.67 12.80
N LYS A 150 0.93 27.58 12.01
CA LYS A 150 1.80 28.70 11.64
C LYS A 150 1.50 29.12 10.21
N ARG A 151 1.27 30.41 9.96
CA ARG A 151 1.25 30.98 8.62
C ARG A 151 2.70 31.15 8.14
N ILE A 152 3.02 30.56 6.99
CA ILE A 152 4.35 30.65 6.37
C ILE A 152 4.46 31.94 5.56
N GLY A 153 3.40 32.27 4.82
CA GLY A 153 3.36 33.50 4.02
C GLY A 153 2.18 33.56 3.06
N SER A 154 2.20 34.58 2.22
CA SER A 154 1.23 34.81 1.16
C SER A 154 1.95 35.10 -0.14
N PHE A 155 1.63 34.36 -1.19
CA PHE A 155 2.34 34.44 -2.47
C PHE A 155 1.36 34.78 -3.60
N SER A 156 1.77 35.58 -4.58
CA SER A 156 0.94 35.82 -5.77
C SER A 156 0.88 34.61 -6.71
N CYS A 157 1.89 33.75 -6.67
CA CYS A 157 2.08 32.60 -7.55
C CYS A 157 1.94 31.28 -6.77
N LYS A 158 1.23 30.31 -7.36
CA LYS A 158 0.90 29.04 -6.70
C LYS A 158 2.15 28.16 -6.53
N GLU A 159 3.03 28.16 -7.51
CA GLU A 159 4.26 27.38 -7.56
C GLU A 159 5.21 27.81 -6.42
N LYS A 160 5.30 29.12 -6.15
CA LYS A 160 6.04 29.67 -5.00
C LYS A 160 5.42 29.24 -3.67
N ALA A 161 4.09 29.25 -3.56
CA ALA A 161 3.39 28.77 -2.38
C ALA A 161 3.66 27.27 -2.12
N VAL A 162 3.65 26.43 -3.18
CA VAL A 162 3.98 25.00 -3.10
C VAL A 162 5.42 24.79 -2.66
N SER A 163 6.36 25.53 -3.23
CA SER A 163 7.78 25.43 -2.87
C SER A 163 8.02 25.81 -1.41
N ALA A 164 7.41 26.91 -0.94
CA ALA A 164 7.47 27.33 0.46
C ALA A 164 6.85 26.29 1.42
N ARG A 165 5.76 25.64 0.98
CA ARG A 165 5.13 24.56 1.73
C ARG A 165 6.03 23.33 1.85
N ALA A 166 6.66 22.91 0.75
CA ALA A 166 7.55 21.75 0.72
C ALA A 166 8.79 21.94 1.60
N LEU A 167 9.38 23.14 1.60
CA LEU A 167 10.49 23.50 2.47
C LEU A 167 10.09 23.38 3.94
N ALA A 168 8.97 23.99 4.32
CA ALA A 168 8.47 23.94 5.70
C ALA A 168 8.10 22.52 6.16
N GLU A 169 7.60 21.67 5.25
CA GLU A 169 7.34 20.26 5.53
C GLU A 169 8.64 19.49 5.83
N SER A 170 9.70 19.74 5.05
CA SER A 170 11.02 19.15 5.27
C SER A 170 11.59 19.56 6.64
N GLU A 171 11.59 20.86 6.95
CA GLU A 171 12.06 21.39 8.24
C GLU A 171 11.27 20.84 9.43
N ALA A 172 9.96 20.69 9.28
CA ALA A 172 9.09 20.17 10.34
C ALA A 172 9.08 18.63 10.43
N GLY A 173 9.87 17.94 9.59
CA GLY A 173 10.02 16.48 9.58
C GLY A 173 8.74 15.75 9.17
N PHE A 174 8.07 16.20 8.11
CA PHE A 174 6.93 15.50 7.52
C PHE A 174 7.38 14.31 6.68
N HIS A 175 6.49 13.31 6.56
CA HIS A 175 6.78 12.15 5.73
C HIS A 175 6.68 12.51 4.25
N SER A 176 7.50 11.91 3.39
CA SER A 176 7.48 12.17 1.95
C SER A 176 6.16 11.83 1.26
N ASN A 177 5.31 11.00 1.89
CA ASN A 177 3.96 10.69 1.39
C ASN A 177 2.88 11.65 1.89
N HIS A 178 3.21 12.61 2.76
CA HIS A 178 2.23 13.58 3.25
C HIS A 178 1.57 14.36 2.12
N GLY A 179 0.24 14.48 2.16
CA GLY A 179 -0.50 15.25 1.17
C GLY A 179 -0.46 14.69 -0.25
N LYS A 180 0.09 13.48 -0.46
CA LYS A 180 -0.07 12.79 -1.75
C LYS A 180 -1.53 12.35 -1.89
N ALA A 181 -2.05 12.45 -3.11
CA ALA A 181 -3.35 11.91 -3.44
C ALA A 181 -3.33 10.39 -3.22
N PHE A 182 -4.40 9.86 -2.62
CA PHE A 182 -4.61 8.42 -2.58
C PHE A 182 -4.91 7.95 -4.01
N CYS A 183 -3.88 7.55 -4.74
CA CYS A 183 -4.09 6.72 -5.91
C CYS A 183 -4.45 5.33 -5.38
N GLY A 184 -5.69 4.88 -5.61
CA GLY A 184 -6.19 3.55 -5.21
C GLY A 184 -5.49 2.38 -5.92
N VAL A 185 -4.29 2.62 -6.44
CA VAL A 185 -3.46 1.65 -7.14
C VAL A 185 -2.18 1.54 -6.35
N ASN A 186 -1.99 0.35 -5.81
CA ASN A 186 -0.81 -0.14 -5.13
C ASN A 186 0.48 0.38 -5.81
N THR A 187 1.05 1.48 -5.32
CA THR A 187 2.34 1.98 -5.80
C THR A 187 3.47 1.19 -5.15
N LEU A 188 3.38 -0.13 -5.25
CA LEU A 188 4.45 -1.09 -4.96
C LEU A 188 4.47 -2.23 -5.99
N ARG A 189 3.64 -2.19 -7.05
CA ARG A 189 3.91 -3.03 -8.22
C ARG A 189 5.03 -2.37 -9.01
N PRO A 190 6.15 -3.06 -9.27
CA PRO A 190 7.20 -2.53 -10.12
C PRO A 190 6.64 -2.14 -11.49
N GLU A 191 7.15 -1.08 -12.10
CA GLU A 191 6.57 -0.42 -13.30
C GLU A 191 6.44 -1.34 -14.53
N PHE A 192 7.21 -2.42 -14.57
CA PHE A 192 7.24 -3.36 -15.68
C PHE A 192 7.24 -4.82 -15.24
N THR A 193 6.70 -5.67 -16.10
CA THR A 193 6.99 -7.10 -16.15
C THR A 193 8.01 -7.31 -17.26
N TYR A 194 9.17 -7.85 -16.91
CA TYR A 194 10.20 -8.26 -17.84
C TYR A 194 10.04 -9.73 -18.17
N LEU A 195 10.12 -10.04 -19.46
CA LEU A 195 10.26 -11.40 -19.98
C LEU A 195 11.67 -11.56 -20.54
N PHE A 196 12.35 -12.61 -20.10
CA PHE A 196 13.65 -13.01 -20.62
C PHE A 196 13.56 -14.40 -21.24
N LEU A 197 14.30 -14.64 -22.31
CA LEU A 197 14.67 -15.99 -22.70
C LEU A 197 15.96 -16.34 -21.97
N GLY A 198 15.87 -17.27 -21.03
CA GLY A 198 16.99 -17.67 -20.18
C GLY A 198 17.49 -19.06 -20.52
N THR A 199 18.81 -19.24 -20.51
CA THR A 199 19.44 -20.56 -20.39
C THR A 199 20.21 -20.62 -19.06
N PRO A 200 20.11 -21.71 -18.29
CA PRO A 200 20.91 -21.90 -17.08
C PRO A 200 22.41 -21.85 -17.42
N SER A 201 23.19 -21.07 -16.67
CA SER A 201 24.62 -20.90 -16.96
C SER A 201 25.43 -22.19 -16.79
N ASP A 202 24.93 -23.14 -16.00
CA ASP A 202 25.51 -24.47 -15.80
C ASP A 202 25.24 -25.44 -16.97
N LYS A 203 24.22 -25.17 -17.79
CA LYS A 203 23.80 -26.01 -18.91
C LYS A 203 23.48 -25.16 -20.15
N PRO A 204 24.49 -24.62 -20.83
CA PRO A 204 24.29 -23.68 -21.94
C PRO A 204 23.61 -24.31 -23.17
N ASN A 205 23.61 -25.63 -23.30
CA ASN A 205 23.06 -26.34 -24.46
C ASN A 205 21.60 -26.82 -24.26
N THR A 206 20.91 -26.31 -23.23
CA THR A 206 19.48 -26.60 -23.01
C THR A 206 18.58 -25.62 -23.75
N THR A 207 17.38 -26.07 -24.13
CA THR A 207 16.35 -25.22 -24.71
C THR A 207 16.05 -24.01 -23.79
N PRO A 208 16.14 -22.77 -24.31
CA PRO A 208 15.83 -21.58 -23.52
C PRO A 208 14.39 -21.60 -22.99
N VAL A 209 14.19 -21.09 -21.77
CA VAL A 209 12.87 -20.96 -21.15
C VAL A 209 12.51 -19.49 -20.94
N VAL A 210 11.21 -19.19 -20.97
CA VAL A 210 10.72 -17.84 -20.69
C VAL A 210 10.70 -17.61 -19.17
N LEU A 211 11.51 -16.67 -18.70
CA LEU A 211 11.55 -16.21 -17.32
C LEU A 211 10.78 -14.89 -17.19
N ARG A 212 9.94 -14.79 -16.16
CA ARG A 212 9.09 -13.63 -15.89
C ARG A 212 9.43 -13.02 -14.53
N VAL A 213 9.64 -11.72 -14.49
CA VAL A 213 9.87 -10.98 -13.22
C VAL A 213 9.29 -9.57 -13.30
N GLU A 214 8.86 -9.03 -12.16
CA GLU A 214 8.42 -7.63 -12.06
C GLU A 214 9.55 -6.77 -11.50
N ALA A 215 9.91 -5.68 -12.19
CA ALA A 215 10.95 -4.74 -11.77
C ALA A 215 10.69 -3.32 -12.29
N ASN A 216 11.31 -2.32 -11.67
CA ASN A 216 11.21 -0.91 -12.11
C ASN A 216 12.17 -0.60 -13.26
N ASN A 217 13.22 -1.40 -13.42
CA ASN A 217 14.19 -1.30 -14.51
C ASN A 217 14.77 -2.69 -14.82
N GLU A 218 15.41 -2.81 -15.98
CA GLU A 218 15.93 -4.10 -16.46
C GLU A 218 17.09 -4.62 -15.61
N GLN A 219 17.94 -3.73 -15.09
CA GLN A 219 19.06 -4.11 -14.24
C GLN A 219 18.59 -4.82 -12.97
N GLN A 220 17.55 -4.27 -12.32
CA GLN A 220 16.87 -4.91 -11.21
C GLN A 220 16.23 -6.24 -11.64
N ALA A 221 15.61 -6.31 -12.82
CA ALA A 221 15.01 -7.54 -13.33
C ALA A 221 16.06 -8.67 -13.51
N ARG A 222 17.24 -8.34 -14.04
CA ARG A 222 18.35 -9.28 -14.27
C ARG A 222 18.98 -9.77 -12.97
N SER A 223 19.03 -8.96 -11.92
CA SER A 223 19.62 -9.37 -10.62
C SER A 223 18.84 -10.48 -9.92
N HIS A 224 17.59 -10.76 -10.34
CA HIS A 224 16.83 -11.91 -9.86
C HIS A 224 17.34 -13.25 -10.40
N PHE A 225 18.10 -13.26 -11.49
CA PHE A 225 18.55 -14.48 -12.17
C PHE A 225 20.07 -14.47 -12.41
N LEU A 226 20.86 -14.44 -11.33
CA LEU A 226 22.32 -14.33 -11.39
C LEU A 226 23.04 -15.51 -12.08
N ASN A 227 22.44 -16.71 -12.06
CA ASN A 227 23.02 -17.93 -12.64
C ASN A 227 22.41 -18.30 -14.00
N TRP A 228 21.94 -17.31 -14.74
CA TRP A 228 21.28 -17.49 -16.01
C TRP A 228 21.88 -16.56 -17.07
N ASN A 229 22.05 -17.09 -18.28
CA ASN A 229 22.32 -16.30 -19.46
C ASN A 229 20.98 -15.81 -20.01
N LEU A 230 20.75 -14.50 -19.92
CA LEU A 230 19.45 -13.87 -20.21
C LEU A 230 19.49 -13.04 -21.50
N VAL A 231 18.64 -13.40 -22.45
CA VAL A 231 18.31 -12.57 -23.61
C VAL A 231 17.01 -11.82 -23.32
N PHE A 232 17.02 -10.50 -23.48
CA PHE A 232 15.82 -9.68 -23.31
C PHE A 232 14.78 -10.06 -24.37
N ALA A 233 13.55 -10.36 -23.95
CA ALA A 233 12.46 -10.69 -24.85
C ALA A 233 11.41 -9.57 -24.90
N ALA A 234 10.91 -9.11 -23.75
CA ALA A 234 9.91 -8.07 -23.71
C ALA A 234 9.89 -7.30 -22.39
N GLN A 235 9.44 -6.05 -22.45
CA GLN A 235 9.12 -5.20 -21.31
C GLN A 235 7.65 -4.77 -21.43
N ILE A 236 6.82 -5.21 -20.49
CA ILE A 236 5.37 -4.94 -20.49
C ILE A 236 5.08 -3.97 -19.36
N ARG A 237 4.52 -2.80 -19.68
CA ARG A 237 4.06 -1.84 -18.67
C ARG A 237 2.99 -2.48 -17.79
N THR A 238 3.24 -2.54 -16.48
CA THR A 238 2.28 -3.05 -15.50
C THR A 238 1.45 -1.94 -14.87
N LYS A 239 1.89 -0.68 -15.02
CA LYS A 239 1.21 0.53 -14.58
C LYS A 239 0.09 0.89 -15.55
N ALA A 240 -0.98 0.11 -15.56
CA ALA A 240 -2.26 0.54 -16.13
C ALA A 240 -3.02 1.36 -15.07
N PRO A 241 -3.53 2.56 -15.39
CA PRO A 241 -4.11 3.46 -14.38
C PRO A 241 -5.42 2.93 -13.75
N CYS A 242 -6.16 2.01 -14.38
CA CYS A 242 -7.30 1.27 -13.82
C CYS A 242 -7.56 0.01 -14.66
N ARG A 243 -7.97 -1.10 -14.01
CA ARG A 243 -8.50 -2.30 -14.68
C ARG A 243 -9.95 -2.47 -14.23
N LEU A 244 -10.92 -2.22 -15.13
CA LEU A 244 -12.32 -2.53 -14.88
C LEU A 244 -12.62 -3.91 -15.49
N GLN A 245 -13.00 -4.87 -14.65
CA GLN A 245 -13.43 -6.20 -15.09
C GLN A 245 -14.93 -6.30 -14.87
N LEU A 246 -15.68 -6.33 -15.97
CA LEU A 246 -17.12 -6.57 -15.94
C LEU A 246 -17.34 -8.07 -16.21
N MET A 247 -18.07 -8.73 -15.30
CA MET A 247 -18.48 -10.12 -15.43
C MET A 247 -19.97 -10.12 -15.77
N ASP A 248 -20.35 -10.71 -16.90
CA ASP A 248 -21.75 -11.04 -17.17
C ASP A 248 -22.06 -12.42 -16.58
N GLY A 249 -23.22 -12.58 -15.95
CA GLY A 249 -23.62 -13.79 -15.23
C GLY A 249 -24.12 -14.92 -16.15
N GLY A 250 -24.32 -14.65 -17.44
CA GLY A 250 -24.83 -15.63 -18.41
C GLY A 250 -23.75 -16.31 -19.24
N ASP A 251 -22.77 -15.55 -19.73
CA ASP A 251 -21.74 -16.06 -20.64
C ASP A 251 -20.35 -15.93 -20.00
N ARG A 252 -19.57 -17.02 -20.07
CA ARG A 252 -18.19 -17.12 -19.53
C ARG A 252 -17.18 -16.28 -20.32
N PHE A 253 -17.52 -15.05 -20.65
CA PHE A 253 -16.66 -14.07 -21.29
C PHE A 253 -16.45 -12.88 -20.35
N SER A 254 -15.19 -12.50 -20.18
CA SER A 254 -14.81 -11.29 -19.43
C SER A 254 -14.37 -10.20 -20.38
N TRP A 255 -15.03 -9.05 -20.35
CA TRP A 255 -14.56 -7.86 -21.07
C TRP A 255 -13.52 -7.13 -20.22
N ILE A 256 -12.36 -6.84 -20.80
CA ILE A 256 -11.31 -6.02 -20.20
C ILE A 256 -11.35 -4.66 -20.89
N PHE A 257 -11.71 -3.62 -20.15
CA PHE A 257 -11.64 -2.25 -20.64
C PHE A 257 -10.37 -1.58 -20.11
N GLU A 258 -9.52 -1.11 -21.03
CA GLU A 258 -8.33 -0.35 -20.72
C GLU A 258 -8.52 1.09 -21.23
N GLN A 259 -8.51 2.08 -20.34
CA GLN A 259 -8.60 3.48 -20.71
C GLN A 259 -7.38 4.25 -20.20
N LEU A 260 -6.70 4.94 -21.12
CA LEU A 260 -5.68 5.95 -20.81
C LEU A 260 -6.39 7.27 -20.49
N PRO A 261 -5.96 8.03 -19.47
CA PRO A 261 -6.24 9.47 -19.44
C PRO A 261 -5.43 10.11 -20.56
N ASP A 262 -6.12 10.77 -21.50
CA ASP A 262 -5.47 11.61 -22.50
C ASP A 262 -4.62 12.67 -21.80
N VAL A 263 -3.31 12.59 -22.02
CA VAL A 263 -2.42 13.70 -21.71
C VAL A 263 -2.68 14.73 -22.80
N CYS A 264 -3.34 15.84 -22.47
CA CYS A 264 -3.32 17.04 -23.31
C CYS A 264 -1.87 17.52 -23.44
N THR A 265 -1.16 17.05 -24.46
CA THR A 265 0.08 17.67 -24.92
C THR A 265 -0.29 18.91 -25.72
N SER A 266 -0.51 20.03 -25.05
CA SER A 266 -0.30 21.33 -25.66
C SER A 266 1.21 21.59 -25.63
N GLY A 267 1.90 21.22 -26.71
CA GLY A 267 3.35 21.41 -26.83
C GLY A 267 3.83 20.98 -28.20
N VAL A 268 3.95 21.98 -29.08
CA VAL A 268 4.63 21.88 -30.37
C VAL A 268 6.06 21.40 -30.15
N GLN A 269 6.50 20.35 -30.86
CA GLN A 269 7.91 20.19 -31.20
C GLN A 269 8.10 19.32 -32.46
N GLU A 270 8.43 20.05 -33.53
CA GLU A 270 9.34 19.75 -34.65
C GLU A 270 9.44 18.33 -35.23
N VAL A 271 9.04 18.27 -36.51
CA VAL A 271 9.48 17.28 -37.49
C VAL A 271 10.97 17.52 -37.76
N ALA A 272 11.82 16.57 -37.39
CA ALA A 272 13.17 16.47 -37.91
C ALA A 272 13.21 15.31 -38.92
N TYR A 273 13.36 15.66 -40.19
CA TYR A 273 13.88 14.75 -41.21
C TYR A 273 15.38 14.58 -41.01
N VAL A 274 15.84 13.34 -40.83
CA VAL A 274 17.06 12.78 -41.45
C VAL A 274 16.82 11.31 -41.70
#